data_AF-A0A0S9QNT9-F1
#
_entry.id   AF-A0A0S9QNT9-F1
#
_cell.length_a   1.000
_cell.length_b   1.000
_cell.length_c   1.000
_cell.angle_alpha   90.00
_cell.angle_beta   90.00
_cell.angle_gamma   90.00
#
_symmetry.space_group_name_H-M   'P 1'
#
loop_
_entity.id
_entity.type
_entity.pdbx_description
1 polymer ?
#
loop_
_entity_poly.entity_id
_entity_poly.type
_entity_poly.pdbx_seq_one_letter_code
_entity_poly.pdbx_strand_id
1 'polypeptide(L)'
;MTVTTTEPAPLQPAATEPAPGFWAHYGRAWARTPGSALYLLAVFVLAMISVSVLAALFWTGVGLLILVIGLPLVVLTLLIARGFGVADRFLLLLTGLAEIAEPEWNRDKLDTSGFWMTLTRPIRNAHYWLYLVHGMIVSPIISTISFVLTTVWLSVGLGGLTYWFWGVFLPRGDGGDWGHFVADAVPGLFGGWSGWAVEVTLYLVAGIVFTFTMPWVLGGLARGHHAVAKGMLGRWNSDELAAEVRAEAAARGAAVHAEDLALRRLERDIHDGPQQRLVRLQMDLAALERRAESGDTDAAAELARDARGHAKAALDELRALSSGVAPPLLQDRGLAAALDALATGSPLWVQVEVDPAVDRAVSQEVARTVYFIVAELITNAVKHSGATGVTLRASLRRTAAGTPTHLDVWVVDNGRGGAAITSGHGLEGLRERVAGLRGVLVVTSPVGGPTSVGAHIPLTALP
;
A
#
# COMPACT_ATOMS: atom_id res chain seq x y z
N MET A 1 -53.09 0.56 22.05
CA MET A 1 -51.66 0.94 22.09
C MET A 1 -51.30 1.45 20.71
N THR A 2 -51.40 2.77 20.53
CA THR A 2 -51.15 3.49 19.29
C THR A 2 -49.64 3.72 19.13
N VAL A 3 -49.05 3.13 18.10
CA VAL A 3 -47.64 3.31 17.74
C VAL A 3 -47.52 4.58 16.91
N THR A 4 -46.93 5.62 17.49
CA THR A 4 -46.56 6.86 16.82
C THR A 4 -45.36 6.60 15.92
N THR A 5 -45.55 6.69 14.60
CA THR A 5 -44.48 6.73 13.60
C THR A 5 -43.81 8.11 13.64
N THR A 6 -42.56 8.16 14.08
CA THR A 6 -41.70 9.35 14.00
C THR A 6 -41.15 9.49 12.57
N GLU A 7 -41.60 10.53 11.88
CA GLU A 7 -41.11 10.94 10.55
C GLU A 7 -39.70 11.57 10.69
N PRO A 8 -38.72 11.23 9.84
CA PRO A 8 -37.38 11.81 9.91
C PRO A 8 -37.39 13.26 9.43
N ALA A 9 -36.84 14.16 10.24
CA ALA A 9 -36.76 15.59 9.94
C ALA A 9 -35.96 15.86 8.65
N PRO A 10 -36.38 16.84 7.82
CA PRO A 10 -35.63 17.22 6.63
C PRO A 10 -34.26 17.78 7.01
N LEU A 11 -33.21 17.26 6.37
CA LEU A 11 -31.83 17.75 6.51
C LEU A 11 -31.77 19.24 6.13
N GLN A 12 -31.55 20.10 7.13
CA GLN A 12 -31.24 21.50 6.89
C GLN A 12 -29.95 21.60 6.06
N PRO A 13 -29.91 22.41 4.98
CA PRO A 13 -28.68 22.65 4.25
C PRO A 13 -27.66 23.26 5.20
N ALA A 14 -26.49 22.64 5.29
CA ALA A 14 -25.38 23.10 6.11
C ALA A 14 -25.13 24.59 5.84
N ALA A 15 -25.26 25.42 6.87
CA ALA A 15 -24.95 26.84 6.79
C ALA A 15 -23.50 26.97 6.35
N THR A 16 -23.28 27.47 5.13
CA THR A 16 -21.94 27.81 4.64
C THR A 16 -21.40 28.89 5.56
N GLU A 17 -20.38 28.55 6.36
CA GLU A 17 -19.70 29.53 7.20
C GLU A 17 -19.23 30.72 6.34
N PRO A 18 -19.40 31.97 6.82
CA PRO A 18 -18.98 33.13 6.07
C PRO A 18 -17.48 33.07 5.79
N ALA A 19 -17.10 33.31 4.54
CA ALA A 19 -15.71 33.32 4.12
C ALA A 19 -14.89 34.25 5.04
N PRO A 20 -13.72 33.82 5.53
CA PRO A 20 -12.96 34.58 6.49
C PRO A 20 -12.57 35.95 5.92
N GLY A 21 -12.85 37.02 6.68
CA GLY A 21 -12.54 38.40 6.28
C GLY A 21 -11.03 38.65 6.05
N PHE A 22 -10.73 39.77 5.39
CA PHE A 22 -9.35 40.15 5.01
C PHE A 22 -8.34 40.03 6.15
N TRP A 23 -8.64 40.58 7.33
CA TRP A 23 -7.73 40.55 8.49
C TRP A 23 -7.47 39.14 9.02
N ALA A 24 -8.42 38.22 8.91
CA ALA A 24 -8.21 36.82 9.27
C ALA A 24 -7.28 36.12 8.27
N HIS A 25 -7.41 36.41 6.97
CA HIS A 25 -6.47 35.94 5.96
C HIS A 25 -5.07 36.52 6.18
N TYR A 26 -4.98 37.81 6.47
CA TYR A 26 -3.72 38.51 6.74
C TYR A 26 -3.00 37.95 7.97
N GLY A 27 -3.71 37.72 9.08
CA GLY A 27 -3.15 37.10 10.28
C GLY A 27 -2.60 35.69 10.02
N ARG A 28 -3.30 34.87 9.22
CA ARG A 28 -2.80 33.55 8.82
C ARG A 28 -1.55 33.63 7.94
N ALA A 29 -1.45 34.63 7.06
CA ALA A 29 -0.25 34.85 6.26
C ALA A 29 0.95 35.22 7.15
N TRP A 30 0.73 36.09 8.15
CA TRP A 30 1.74 36.43 9.15
C TRP A 30 2.25 35.24 9.95
N ALA A 31 1.36 34.33 10.36
CA ALA A 31 1.74 33.13 11.10
C ALA A 31 2.77 32.25 10.35
N ARG A 32 2.78 32.28 9.01
CA ARG A 32 3.74 31.52 8.17
C ARG A 32 4.98 32.32 7.77
N THR A 33 5.00 33.62 8.03
CA THR A 33 6.06 34.53 7.58
C THR A 33 7.42 34.23 8.23
N PRO A 34 7.52 33.96 9.55
CA PRO A 34 8.80 33.61 10.17
C PRO A 34 9.43 32.34 9.56
N GLY A 35 8.62 31.30 9.35
CA GLY A 35 9.07 30.06 8.72
C GLY A 35 9.52 30.26 7.27
N SER A 36 8.79 31.09 6.52
CA SER A 36 9.17 31.47 5.15
C SER A 36 10.47 32.29 5.11
N ALA A 37 10.64 33.25 6.02
CA ALA A 37 11.87 34.05 6.13
C ALA A 37 13.08 33.17 6.45
N LEU A 38 12.94 32.30 7.45
CA LEU A 38 14.01 31.39 7.86
C LEU A 38 14.40 30.44 6.72
N TYR A 39 13.40 29.89 6.01
CA TYR A 39 13.63 29.08 4.82
C TYR A 39 14.42 29.84 3.76
N LEU A 40 13.98 31.04 3.36
CA LEU A 40 14.59 31.80 2.27
C LEU A 40 16.03 32.25 2.58
N LEU A 41 16.35 32.51 3.84
CA LEU A 41 17.72 32.79 4.28
C LEU A 41 18.59 31.52 4.29
N ALA A 42 18.05 30.40 4.81
CA ALA A 42 18.78 29.14 4.93
C ALA A 42 19.02 28.48 3.56
N VAL A 43 18.03 28.49 2.66
CA VAL A 43 18.12 27.87 1.34
C VAL A 43 19.19 28.54 0.48
N PHE A 44 19.43 29.85 0.66
CA PHE A 44 20.52 30.54 -0.03
C PHE A 44 21.89 29.98 0.37
N VAL A 45 22.15 29.83 1.67
CA VAL A 45 23.40 29.25 2.16
C VAL A 45 23.55 27.82 1.65
N LEU A 46 22.47 27.02 1.72
CA LEU A 46 22.45 25.65 1.20
C LEU A 46 22.75 25.62 -0.31
N ALA A 47 22.15 26.52 -1.09
CA ALA A 47 22.32 26.59 -2.54
C ALA A 47 23.74 26.99 -2.94
N MET A 48 24.37 27.92 -2.21
CA MET A 48 25.76 28.33 -2.46
C MET A 48 26.74 27.18 -2.14
N ILE A 49 26.50 26.45 -1.05
CA ILE A 49 27.30 25.25 -0.72
C ILE A 49 27.07 24.17 -1.79
N SER A 50 25.81 23.92 -2.14
CA SER A 50 25.40 22.94 -3.16
C SER A 50 26.09 23.20 -4.49
N VAL A 51 26.01 24.40 -5.06
CA VAL A 51 26.64 24.70 -6.35
C VAL A 51 28.16 24.56 -6.29
N SER A 52 28.79 25.01 -5.20
CA SER A 52 30.24 24.94 -5.04
C SER A 52 30.72 23.49 -5.01
N VAL A 53 30.06 22.64 -4.22
CA VAL A 53 30.40 21.23 -4.08
C VAL A 53 30.06 20.45 -5.34
N LEU A 54 28.84 20.59 -5.86
CA LEU A 54 28.36 19.83 -7.01
C LEU A 54 29.11 20.20 -8.29
N ALA A 55 29.34 21.49 -8.56
CA ALA A 55 30.08 21.89 -9.76
C ALA A 55 31.53 21.41 -9.71
N ALA A 56 32.20 21.53 -8.56
CA ALA A 56 33.58 21.07 -8.40
C ALA A 56 33.70 19.55 -8.62
N LEU A 57 32.84 18.75 -7.97
CA LEU A 57 32.86 17.29 -8.09
C LEU A 57 32.42 16.83 -9.49
N PHE A 58 31.37 17.43 -10.05
CA PHE A 58 30.85 17.05 -11.36
C PHE A 58 31.87 17.29 -12.46
N TRP A 59 32.41 18.51 -12.57
CA TRP A 59 33.35 18.85 -13.64
C TRP A 59 34.69 18.13 -13.49
N THR A 60 35.14 17.89 -12.25
CA THR A 60 36.30 17.04 -11.98
C THR A 60 36.03 15.59 -12.39
N GLY A 61 34.84 15.05 -12.07
CA GLY A 61 34.41 13.73 -12.49
C GLY A 61 34.38 13.58 -14.01
N VAL A 62 33.79 14.56 -14.70
CA VAL A 62 33.74 14.60 -16.17
C VAL A 62 35.14 14.66 -16.77
N GLY A 63 36.03 15.52 -16.26
CA GLY A 63 37.41 15.61 -16.72
C GLY A 63 38.22 14.32 -16.53
N LEU A 64 37.95 13.57 -15.45
CA LEU A 64 38.60 12.30 -15.14
C LEU A 64 37.94 11.08 -15.81
N LEU A 65 36.91 11.25 -16.63
CA LEU A 65 36.26 10.12 -17.34
C LEU A 65 37.25 9.37 -18.24
N ILE A 66 38.22 10.08 -18.82
CA ILE A 66 39.29 9.50 -19.65
C ILE A 66 40.09 8.45 -18.87
N LEU A 67 40.22 8.62 -17.54
CA LEU A 67 40.98 7.73 -16.66
C LEU A 67 40.11 6.66 -15.99
N VAL A 68 38.84 6.49 -16.39
CA VAL A 68 37.82 5.60 -15.77
C VAL A 68 37.42 6.00 -14.34
N ILE A 69 38.34 6.58 -13.55
CA ILE A 69 38.12 7.07 -12.17
C ILE A 69 37.05 8.18 -12.12
N GLY A 70 36.84 8.91 -13.21
CA GLY A 70 35.79 9.92 -13.30
C GLY A 70 34.38 9.37 -13.11
N LEU A 71 34.12 8.11 -13.48
CA LEU A 71 32.80 7.51 -13.38
C LEU A 71 32.32 7.39 -11.92
N PRO A 72 33.08 6.78 -10.98
CA PRO A 72 32.76 6.83 -9.55
C PRO A 72 32.54 8.24 -9.01
N LEU A 73 33.31 9.23 -9.47
CA LEU A 73 33.20 10.61 -8.99
C LEU A 73 31.91 11.29 -9.47
N VAL A 74 31.50 11.05 -10.73
CA VAL A 74 30.19 11.50 -11.25
C VAL A 74 29.05 10.83 -10.46
N VAL A 75 29.14 9.53 -10.21
CA VAL A 75 28.14 8.80 -9.40
C VAL A 75 28.06 9.38 -7.97
N LEU A 76 29.19 9.62 -7.33
CA LEU A 76 29.25 10.26 -6.01
C LEU A 76 28.60 11.64 -6.04
N THR A 77 28.84 12.42 -7.10
CA THR A 77 28.22 13.74 -7.26
C THR A 77 26.70 13.65 -7.35
N LEU A 78 26.16 12.67 -8.09
CA LEU A 78 24.72 12.42 -8.17
C LEU A 78 24.11 12.04 -6.81
N LEU A 79 24.82 11.22 -6.02
CA LEU A 79 24.39 10.86 -4.66
C LEU A 79 24.42 12.06 -3.71
N ILE A 80 25.44 12.92 -3.80
CA ILE A 80 25.53 14.15 -3.02
C ILE A 80 24.44 15.15 -3.45
N ALA A 81 24.15 15.26 -4.75
CA ALA A 81 23.06 16.09 -5.27
C ALA A 81 21.70 15.65 -4.71
N ARG A 82 21.48 14.33 -4.59
CA ARG A 82 20.32 13.79 -3.88
C ARG A 82 20.25 14.28 -2.44
N GLY A 83 21.37 14.22 -1.70
CA GLY A 83 21.46 14.72 -0.34
C GLY A 83 21.06 16.19 -0.20
N PHE A 84 21.56 17.06 -1.09
CA PHE A 84 21.18 18.47 -1.11
C PHE A 84 19.69 18.70 -1.40
N GLY A 85 19.11 17.97 -2.35
CA GLY A 85 17.67 18.10 -2.63
C GLY A 85 16.78 17.57 -1.50
N VAL A 86 17.23 16.56 -0.73
CA VAL A 86 16.53 16.12 0.50
C VAL A 86 16.62 17.19 1.58
N ALA A 87 17.79 17.82 1.75
CA ALA A 87 17.96 18.92 2.71
C ALA A 87 17.08 20.12 2.39
N ASP A 88 16.96 20.52 1.11
CA ASP A 88 16.08 21.62 0.69
C ASP A 88 14.59 21.29 0.96
N ARG A 89 14.17 20.07 0.65
CA ARG A 89 12.81 19.60 0.97
C ARG A 89 12.52 19.57 2.47
N PHE A 90 13.50 19.24 3.29
CA PHE A 90 13.39 19.32 4.75
C PHE A 90 13.26 20.77 5.22
N LEU A 91 14.05 21.70 4.67
CA LEU A 91 13.91 23.13 4.98
C LEU A 91 12.54 23.69 4.57
N LEU A 92 11.96 23.22 3.46
CA LEU A 92 10.63 23.64 3.01
C LEU A 92 9.52 23.33 4.03
N LEU A 93 9.70 22.36 4.93
CA LEU A 93 8.74 22.07 6.00
C LEU A 93 8.55 23.27 6.95
N LEU A 94 9.57 24.13 7.10
CA LEU A 94 9.48 25.37 7.90
C LEU A 94 8.40 26.33 7.37
N THR A 95 8.07 26.27 6.09
CA THR A 95 7.08 27.16 5.46
C THR A 95 5.63 26.78 5.79
N GLY A 96 5.40 25.58 6.33
CA GLY A 96 4.06 25.03 6.57
C GLY A 96 3.27 24.70 5.29
N LEU A 97 3.96 24.57 4.15
CA LEU A 97 3.39 24.07 2.90
C LEU A 97 3.31 22.53 2.90
N ALA A 98 2.50 21.97 2.00
CA ALA A 98 2.33 20.53 1.89
C ALA A 98 3.65 19.81 1.57
N GLU A 99 3.88 18.66 2.21
CA GLU A 99 5.06 17.85 1.95
C GLU A 99 5.10 17.37 0.49
N ILE A 100 6.29 17.43 -0.11
CA ILE A 100 6.53 16.94 -1.47
C ILE A 100 6.79 15.44 -1.38
N ALA A 101 6.07 14.62 -2.14
CA ALA A 101 6.26 13.17 -2.16
C ALA A 101 7.62 12.79 -2.76
N GLU A 102 8.30 11.81 -2.15
CA GLU A 102 9.60 11.31 -2.64
C GLU A 102 9.47 10.51 -3.95
N PRO A 103 10.39 10.70 -4.91
CA PRO A 103 10.46 9.87 -6.09
C PRO A 103 10.97 8.46 -5.74
N GLU A 104 10.55 7.45 -6.51
CA GLU A 104 11.05 6.10 -6.34
C GLU A 104 12.47 5.97 -6.91
N TRP A 105 13.47 5.96 -6.03
CA TRP A 105 14.90 5.94 -6.41
C TRP A 105 15.35 4.63 -7.06
N ASN A 106 14.76 3.49 -6.69
CA ASN A 106 15.16 2.16 -7.14
C ASN A 106 13.97 1.44 -7.80
N ARG A 107 13.84 1.60 -9.13
CA ARG A 107 12.83 0.91 -9.94
C ARG A 107 13.09 -0.61 -10.05
N ASP A 108 14.35 -1.02 -9.92
CA ASP A 108 14.79 -2.41 -10.07
C ASP A 108 14.79 -3.13 -8.70
N LYS A 109 13.89 -4.12 -8.53
CA LYS A 109 13.95 -5.07 -7.40
C LYS A 109 14.84 -6.26 -7.79
N LEU A 110 15.86 -6.51 -6.94
CA LEU A 110 16.53 -7.79 -6.63
C LEU A 110 16.93 -8.72 -7.80
N ASP A 111 18.23 -8.69 -8.12
CA ASP A 111 19.13 -9.85 -8.36
C ASP A 111 20.25 -9.48 -9.36
N THR A 112 21.20 -8.64 -8.93
CA THR A 112 22.38 -8.39 -9.77
C THR A 112 23.57 -8.06 -8.89
N SER A 113 24.40 -9.08 -8.67
CA SER A 113 25.55 -9.11 -7.76
C SER A 113 26.79 -8.36 -8.25
N GLY A 114 26.67 -7.54 -9.31
CA GLY A 114 27.80 -6.84 -9.92
C GLY A 114 28.08 -5.46 -9.29
N PHE A 115 29.32 -5.22 -8.85
CA PHE A 115 29.80 -3.90 -8.41
C PHE A 115 29.50 -2.80 -9.45
N TRP A 116 29.85 -3.03 -10.72
CA TRP A 116 29.63 -2.06 -11.81
C TRP A 116 28.16 -1.77 -12.09
N MET A 117 27.29 -2.78 -11.96
CA MET A 117 25.85 -2.64 -12.15
C MET A 117 25.22 -1.85 -11.00
N THR A 118 25.81 -1.90 -9.80
CA THR A 118 25.40 -1.10 -8.64
C THR A 118 25.91 0.33 -8.76
N LEU A 119 27.16 0.51 -9.18
CA LEU A 119 27.79 1.83 -9.34
C LEU A 119 27.09 2.67 -10.41
N THR A 120 26.66 2.08 -11.51
CA THR A 120 26.02 2.80 -12.63
C THR A 120 24.53 3.08 -12.43
N ARG A 121 23.89 2.61 -11.34
CA ARG A 121 22.45 2.81 -11.09
C ARG A 121 22.03 4.29 -11.07
N PRO A 122 22.74 5.19 -10.36
CA PRO A 122 22.33 6.59 -10.30
C PRO A 122 22.35 7.28 -11.67
N ILE A 123 23.27 6.88 -12.55
CA ILE A 123 23.40 7.44 -13.90
C ILE A 123 22.17 7.09 -14.76
N ARG A 124 21.61 5.88 -14.58
CA ARG A 124 20.46 5.40 -15.36
C ARG A 124 19.13 5.98 -14.91
N ASN A 125 19.04 6.54 -13.70
CA ASN A 125 17.80 7.12 -13.17
C ASN A 125 17.79 8.65 -13.36
N ALA A 126 16.83 9.13 -14.15
CA ALA A 126 16.65 10.54 -14.49
C ALA A 126 16.49 11.46 -13.26
N HIS A 127 15.96 10.96 -12.15
CA HIS A 127 15.79 11.76 -10.93
C HIS A 127 17.12 12.26 -10.35
N TYR A 128 18.19 11.46 -10.41
CA TYR A 128 19.50 11.91 -9.94
C TYR A 128 20.03 13.10 -10.73
N TRP A 129 19.82 13.10 -12.05
CA TRP A 129 20.20 14.21 -12.92
C TRP A 129 19.39 15.47 -12.63
N LEU A 130 18.11 15.33 -12.33
CA LEU A 130 17.28 16.48 -11.96
C LEU A 130 17.68 17.10 -10.63
N TYR A 131 18.03 16.28 -9.64
CA TYR A 131 18.57 16.77 -8.38
C TYR A 131 19.91 17.50 -8.59
N LEU A 132 20.75 17.02 -9.50
CA LEU A 132 21.98 17.71 -9.90
C LEU A 132 21.68 19.06 -10.57
N VAL A 133 20.80 19.10 -11.58
CA VAL A 133 20.42 20.34 -12.28
C VAL A 133 19.77 21.33 -11.33
N HIS A 134 18.88 20.84 -10.46
CA HIS A 134 18.26 21.65 -9.41
C HIS A 134 19.32 22.27 -8.50
N GLY A 135 20.20 21.46 -7.90
CA GLY A 135 21.19 21.93 -6.93
C GLY A 135 22.33 22.76 -7.52
N MET A 136 22.71 22.52 -8.78
CA MET A 136 23.85 23.17 -9.43
C MET A 136 23.45 24.43 -10.22
N ILE A 137 22.24 24.48 -10.78
CA ILE A 137 21.82 25.56 -11.69
C ILE A 137 20.62 26.32 -11.14
N VAL A 138 19.51 25.62 -10.89
CA VAL A 138 18.22 26.28 -10.60
C VAL A 138 18.20 26.92 -9.21
N SER A 139 18.55 26.15 -8.18
CA SER A 139 18.51 26.58 -6.78
C SER A 139 19.39 27.80 -6.50
N PRO A 140 20.66 27.89 -6.97
CA PRO A 140 21.49 29.08 -6.77
C PRO A 140 20.90 30.36 -7.37
N ILE A 141 20.33 30.28 -8.57
CA ILE A 141 19.74 31.44 -9.27
C ILE A 141 18.52 31.94 -8.50
N ILE A 142 17.56 31.05 -8.24
CA ILE A 142 16.30 31.42 -7.59
C ILE A 142 16.55 31.84 -6.13
N SER A 143 17.44 31.15 -5.42
CA SER A 143 17.77 31.47 -4.03
C SER A 143 18.50 32.80 -3.90
N THR A 144 19.36 33.18 -4.86
CA THR A 144 20.03 34.50 -4.84
C THR A 144 19.01 35.63 -4.95
N ILE A 145 18.09 35.55 -5.93
CA ILE A 145 17.03 36.56 -6.11
C ILE A 145 16.15 36.62 -4.85
N SER A 146 15.74 35.46 -4.35
CA SER A 146 14.85 35.37 -3.20
C SER A 146 15.52 35.85 -1.90
N PHE A 147 16.83 35.60 -1.75
CA PHE A 147 17.62 36.06 -0.61
C PHE A 147 17.75 37.58 -0.61
N VAL A 148 18.04 38.19 -1.77
CA VAL A 148 18.11 39.65 -1.91
C VAL A 148 16.75 40.26 -1.55
N LEU A 149 15.65 39.76 -2.13
CA LEU A 149 14.31 40.26 -1.82
C LEU A 149 13.95 40.09 -0.34
N THR A 150 14.25 38.93 0.25
CA THR A 150 14.00 38.67 1.68
C THR A 150 14.80 39.62 2.56
N THR A 151 16.08 39.82 2.25
CA THR A 151 16.97 40.72 3.00
C THR A 151 16.52 42.17 2.88
N VAL A 152 16.07 42.61 1.70
CA VAL A 152 15.49 43.95 1.50
C VAL A 152 14.21 44.11 2.31
N TRP A 153 13.29 43.14 2.27
CA TRP A 153 12.04 43.23 3.03
C TRP A 153 12.24 43.25 4.53
N LEU A 154 13.15 42.42 5.04
CA LEU A 154 13.50 42.39 6.46
C LEU A 154 14.23 43.67 6.87
N SER A 155 15.22 44.13 6.09
CA SER A 155 16.03 45.30 6.45
C SER A 155 15.25 46.60 6.33
N VAL A 156 14.48 46.82 5.27
CA VAL A 156 13.65 48.02 5.10
C VAL A 156 12.45 48.01 6.05
N GLY A 157 11.80 46.85 6.22
CA GLY A 157 10.70 46.71 7.17
C GLY A 157 11.11 47.01 8.60
N LEU A 158 12.11 46.29 9.12
CA LEU A 158 12.58 46.47 10.49
C LEU A 158 13.33 47.79 10.66
N GLY A 159 14.23 48.12 9.74
CA GLY A 159 15.05 49.33 9.78
C GLY A 159 14.18 50.58 9.69
N GLY A 160 13.21 50.61 8.78
CA GLY A 160 12.29 51.74 8.61
C GLY A 160 11.38 51.97 9.81
N LEU A 161 10.79 50.90 10.38
CA LEU A 161 9.94 50.99 11.58
C LEU A 161 10.70 51.46 12.82
N THR A 162 12.00 51.19 12.89
CA THR A 162 12.84 51.50 14.05
C THR A 162 13.77 52.69 13.84
N TYR A 163 13.80 53.26 12.63
CA TYR A 163 14.75 54.31 12.24
C TYR A 163 14.67 55.54 13.14
N TRP A 164 13.46 55.94 13.54
CA TRP A 164 13.24 57.06 14.46
C TRP A 164 14.01 56.92 15.78
N PHE A 165 14.30 55.70 16.21
CA PHE A 165 15.01 55.39 17.44
C PHE A 165 16.53 55.34 17.22
N TRP A 166 17.01 54.47 16.33
CA TRP A 166 18.46 54.26 16.17
C TRP A 166 19.14 55.29 15.27
N GLY A 167 18.38 55.95 14.38
CA GLY A 167 18.88 56.99 13.50
C GLY A 167 19.41 58.21 14.27
N VAL A 168 18.98 58.42 15.52
CA VAL A 168 19.51 59.49 16.40
C VAL A 168 21.02 59.35 16.64
N PHE A 169 21.53 58.12 16.69
CA PHE A 169 22.93 57.83 17.00
C PHE A 169 23.87 57.85 15.79
N LEU A 170 23.34 58.04 14.58
CA LEU A 170 24.16 58.13 13.37
C LEU A 170 24.89 59.48 13.32
N PRO A 171 26.21 59.51 13.03
CA PRO A 171 26.93 60.76 12.82
C PRO A 171 26.33 61.55 11.66
N ARG A 172 25.75 62.72 11.96
CA ARG A 172 25.20 63.64 10.96
C ARG A 172 26.29 64.66 10.61
N GLY A 173 27.15 64.31 9.66
CA GLY A 173 28.03 65.30 9.03
C GLY A 173 27.27 66.16 8.01
N ASP A 174 27.96 67.10 7.36
CA ASP A 174 27.37 68.05 6.39
C ASP A 174 26.65 67.39 5.18
N GLY A 175 26.85 66.10 4.94
CA GLY A 175 26.18 65.32 3.88
C GLY A 175 25.16 64.28 4.38
N GLY A 176 24.85 64.24 5.68
CA GLY A 176 24.08 63.18 6.32
C GLY A 176 22.58 63.42 6.48
N ASP A 177 22.02 64.49 5.89
CA ASP A 177 20.63 64.89 6.07
C ASP A 177 19.89 64.97 4.73
N TRP A 178 19.84 63.91 3.93
CA TRP A 178 19.21 63.96 2.59
C TRP A 178 17.74 64.39 2.61
N GLY A 179 17.10 64.36 3.78
CA GLY A 179 15.78 64.92 4.00
C GLY A 179 15.64 66.39 3.60
N HIS A 180 16.68 67.21 3.72
CA HIS A 180 16.59 68.63 3.29
C HIS A 180 16.41 68.74 1.77
N PHE A 181 17.12 67.93 0.99
CA PHE A 181 16.95 67.90 -0.47
C PHE A 181 15.51 67.53 -0.86
N VAL A 182 14.87 66.62 -0.13
CA VAL A 182 13.48 66.22 -0.39
C VAL A 182 12.49 67.29 0.08
N ALA A 183 12.76 67.95 1.20
CA ALA A 183 11.96 69.09 1.66
C ALA A 183 11.97 70.23 0.64
N ASP A 184 13.14 70.55 0.09
CA ASP A 184 13.33 71.59 -0.92
C ASP A 184 12.73 71.20 -2.29
N ALA A 185 12.80 69.91 -2.66
CA ALA A 185 12.24 69.41 -3.91
C ALA A 185 10.70 69.29 -3.89
N VAL A 186 10.10 69.03 -2.72
CA VAL A 186 8.64 68.86 -2.56
C VAL A 186 8.10 69.75 -1.43
N PRO A 187 8.19 71.09 -1.58
CA PRO A 187 7.83 72.03 -0.52
C PRO A 187 6.33 72.02 -0.19
N GLY A 188 5.47 71.55 -1.11
CA GLY A 188 4.03 71.42 -0.85
C GLY A 188 3.66 70.34 0.18
N LEU A 189 4.52 69.34 0.39
CA LEU A 189 4.30 68.27 1.39
C LEU A 189 5.19 68.43 2.62
N PHE A 190 6.44 68.85 2.42
CA PHE A 190 7.47 68.89 3.47
C PHE A 190 8.02 70.30 3.76
N GLY A 191 7.38 71.35 3.21
CA GLY A 191 7.82 72.73 3.43
C GLY A 191 7.87 73.09 4.91
N GLY A 192 9.02 73.57 5.38
CA GLY A 192 9.25 73.94 6.78
C GLY A 192 9.53 72.76 7.73
N TRP A 193 9.61 71.53 7.22
CA TRP A 193 10.05 70.37 8.01
C TRP A 193 11.57 70.35 8.10
N SER A 194 12.12 69.88 9.22
CA SER A 194 13.55 69.58 9.30
C SER A 194 13.89 68.35 8.46
N GLY A 195 15.10 68.30 7.88
CA GLY A 195 15.53 67.17 7.06
C GLY A 195 15.38 65.84 7.81
N TRP A 196 15.81 65.78 9.07
CA TRP A 196 15.60 64.62 9.93
C TRP A 196 14.14 64.16 10.07
N ALA A 197 13.19 65.11 10.21
CA ALA A 197 11.77 64.76 10.30
C ALA A 197 11.25 64.15 8.99
N VAL A 198 11.72 64.65 7.85
CA VAL A 198 11.41 64.10 6.53
C VAL A 198 11.98 62.68 6.39
N GLU A 199 13.26 62.48 6.73
CA GLU A 199 13.90 61.16 6.68
C GLU A 199 13.17 60.13 7.54
N VAL A 200 12.92 60.47 8.82
CA VAL A 200 12.21 59.59 9.75
C VAL A 200 10.84 59.22 9.22
N THR A 201 10.11 60.19 8.67
CA THR A 201 8.77 59.95 8.12
C THR A 201 8.83 59.03 6.92
N LEU A 202 9.74 59.28 5.97
CA LEU A 202 9.88 58.46 4.77
C LEU A 202 10.33 57.03 5.09
N TYR A 203 11.31 56.87 5.99
CA TYR A 203 11.73 55.54 6.44
C TYR A 203 10.63 54.81 7.21
N LEU A 204 9.86 55.51 8.04
CA LEU A 204 8.72 54.92 8.76
C LEU A 204 7.64 54.45 7.79
N VAL A 205 7.28 55.28 6.80
CA VAL A 205 6.30 54.93 5.76
C VAL A 205 6.81 53.73 4.94
N ALA A 206 8.07 53.72 4.52
CA ALA A 206 8.67 52.57 3.86
C ALA A 206 8.63 51.32 4.76
N GLY A 207 9.00 51.44 6.03
CA GLY A 207 8.94 50.35 7.00
C GLY A 207 7.54 49.77 7.17
N ILE A 208 6.51 50.62 7.24
CA ILE A 208 5.10 50.20 7.29
C ILE A 208 4.72 49.46 6.01
N VAL A 209 5.03 49.99 4.83
CA VAL A 209 4.67 49.36 3.54
C VAL A 209 5.36 48.00 3.35
N PHE A 210 6.66 47.93 3.63
CA PHE A 210 7.42 46.68 3.49
C PHE A 210 6.98 45.63 4.52
N THR A 211 6.76 46.03 5.77
CA THR A 211 6.22 45.12 6.80
C THR A 211 4.83 44.66 6.43
N PHE A 212 3.97 45.57 5.97
CA PHE A 212 2.60 45.24 5.58
C PHE A 212 2.56 44.21 4.46
N THR A 213 3.43 44.37 3.45
CA THR A 213 3.49 43.48 2.27
C THR A 213 4.31 42.19 2.48
N MET A 214 5.11 42.12 3.55
CA MET A 214 6.04 41.03 3.85
C MET A 214 5.41 39.62 3.77
N PRO A 215 4.22 39.34 4.34
CA PRO A 215 3.65 37.99 4.31
C PRO A 215 3.34 37.47 2.91
N TRP A 216 2.93 38.36 2.01
CA TRP A 216 2.64 37.98 0.61
C TRP A 216 3.90 37.82 -0.21
N VAL A 217 4.89 38.69 -0.02
CA VAL A 217 6.15 38.63 -0.76
C VAL A 217 6.95 37.40 -0.35
N LEU A 218 7.26 37.23 0.95
CA LEU A 218 8.02 36.07 1.43
C LEU A 218 7.25 34.77 1.23
N GLY A 219 5.93 34.76 1.51
CA GLY A 219 5.10 33.60 1.24
C GLY A 219 5.00 33.27 -0.25
N GLY A 220 5.00 34.28 -1.13
CA GLY A 220 5.00 34.11 -2.58
C GLY A 220 6.30 33.47 -3.07
N LEU A 221 7.45 33.99 -2.61
CA LEU A 221 8.77 33.42 -2.89
C LEU A 221 8.87 31.97 -2.40
N ALA A 222 8.46 31.69 -1.17
CA ALA A 222 8.46 30.33 -0.60
C ALA A 222 7.59 29.35 -1.41
N ARG A 223 6.40 29.79 -1.88
CA ARG A 223 5.56 28.99 -2.79
C ARG A 223 6.21 28.78 -4.15
N GLY A 224 6.96 29.76 -4.66
CA GLY A 224 7.73 29.63 -5.89
C GLY A 224 8.80 28.55 -5.78
N HIS A 225 9.59 28.59 -4.71
CA HIS A 225 10.55 27.52 -4.39
C HIS A 225 9.87 26.16 -4.24
N HIS A 226 8.75 26.09 -3.52
CA HIS A 226 7.98 24.85 -3.37
C HIS A 226 7.49 24.30 -4.71
N ALA A 227 7.01 25.15 -5.62
CA ALA A 227 6.55 24.73 -6.95
C ALA A 227 7.69 24.16 -7.81
N VAL A 228 8.86 24.81 -7.78
CA VAL A 228 10.07 24.34 -8.48
C VAL A 228 10.53 23.00 -7.90
N ALA A 229 10.64 22.91 -6.57
CA ALA A 229 11.02 21.69 -5.87
C ALA A 229 10.02 20.56 -6.14
N LYS A 230 8.70 20.85 -6.16
CA LYS A 230 7.67 19.86 -6.46
C LYS A 230 7.78 19.34 -7.90
N GLY A 231 8.07 20.21 -8.86
CA GLY A 231 8.22 19.84 -10.28
C GLY A 231 9.50 19.04 -10.57
N MET A 232 10.61 19.37 -9.92
CA MET A 232 11.93 18.78 -10.20
C MET A 232 12.32 17.65 -9.25
N LEU A 233 11.90 17.72 -7.98
CA LEU A 233 12.30 16.81 -6.89
C LEU A 233 11.15 15.92 -6.41
N GLY A 234 9.93 16.11 -6.94
CA GLY A 234 8.76 15.31 -6.63
C GLY A 234 8.63 14.07 -7.51
N ARG A 235 7.78 13.14 -7.06
CA ARG A 235 7.37 11.95 -7.84
C ARG A 235 6.61 12.35 -9.11
N TRP A 236 6.83 11.61 -10.21
CA TRP A 236 6.10 11.80 -11.47
C TRP A 236 4.96 10.79 -11.64
N ASN A 237 3.95 11.15 -12.43
CA ASN A 237 2.85 10.24 -12.83
C ASN A 237 3.36 8.98 -13.54
N SER A 238 4.52 9.05 -14.21
CA SER A 238 5.17 7.90 -14.84
C SER A 238 5.70 6.88 -13.82
N ASP A 239 6.00 7.29 -12.59
CA ASP A 239 6.38 6.36 -11.50
C ASP A 239 5.16 5.61 -10.95
N GLU A 240 3.98 6.21 -11.01
CA GLU A 240 2.73 5.56 -10.60
C GLU A 240 2.33 4.48 -11.61
N LEU A 241 2.33 4.82 -12.90
CA LEU A 241 2.07 3.85 -13.97
C LEU A 241 3.10 2.70 -13.98
N ALA A 242 4.39 3.01 -13.77
CA ALA A 242 5.42 1.99 -13.68
C ALA A 242 5.31 1.12 -12.42
N ALA A 243 4.76 1.64 -11.32
CA ALA A 243 4.47 0.85 -10.12
C ALA A 243 3.27 -0.08 -10.36
N GLU A 244 2.22 0.41 -11.01
CA GLU A 244 1.02 -0.36 -11.35
C GLU A 244 1.35 -1.53 -12.31
N VAL A 245 2.07 -1.26 -13.40
CA VAL A 245 2.51 -2.29 -14.34
C VAL A 245 3.39 -3.35 -13.66
N ARG A 246 4.26 -2.96 -12.71
CA ARG A 246 5.08 -3.90 -11.95
C ARG A 246 4.24 -4.74 -10.99
N ALA A 247 3.25 -4.14 -10.33
CA ALA A 247 2.32 -4.87 -9.47
C ALA A 247 1.54 -5.92 -10.28
N GLU A 248 1.10 -5.56 -11.49
CA GLU A 248 0.43 -6.48 -12.40
C GLU A 248 1.36 -7.60 -12.87
N ALA A 249 2.60 -7.28 -13.27
CA ALA A 249 3.58 -8.28 -13.69
C ALA A 249 3.94 -9.27 -12.56
N ALA A 250 4.09 -8.78 -11.33
CA ALA A 250 4.32 -9.61 -10.15
C ALA A 250 3.12 -10.52 -9.84
N ALA A 251 1.89 -10.00 -9.95
CA ALA A 251 0.68 -10.79 -9.78
C ALA A 251 0.57 -11.90 -10.85
N ARG A 252 0.88 -11.59 -12.12
CA ARG A 252 0.93 -12.59 -13.20
C ARG A 252 1.98 -13.67 -12.93
N GLY A 253 3.18 -13.28 -12.50
CA GLY A 253 4.24 -14.24 -12.14
C GLY A 253 3.84 -15.17 -11.00
N ALA A 254 3.20 -14.65 -9.95
CA ALA A 254 2.68 -15.45 -8.85
C ALA A 254 1.58 -16.43 -9.31
N ALA A 255 0.69 -16.00 -10.21
CA ALA A 255 -0.36 -16.85 -10.76
C ALA A 255 0.20 -18.03 -11.57
N VAL A 256 1.18 -17.78 -12.46
CA VAL A 256 1.85 -18.84 -13.24
C VAL A 256 2.58 -19.82 -12.32
N HIS A 257 3.21 -19.32 -11.25
CA HIS A 257 3.92 -20.19 -10.31
C HIS A 257 2.98 -21.07 -9.48
N ALA A 258 1.79 -20.54 -9.13
CA ALA A 258 0.73 -21.31 -8.48
C ALA A 258 0.14 -22.37 -9.42
N GLU A 259 0.02 -22.06 -10.71
CA GLU A 259 -0.43 -23.01 -11.74
C GLU A 259 0.56 -24.17 -11.91
N ASP A 260 1.86 -23.91 -12.01
CA ASP A 260 2.89 -24.96 -12.12
C ASP A 260 2.91 -25.88 -10.90
N LEU A 261 2.74 -25.30 -9.69
CA LEU A 261 2.62 -26.10 -8.46
C LEU A 261 1.34 -26.94 -8.42
N ALA A 262 0.23 -26.44 -8.95
CA ALA A 262 -1.02 -27.18 -9.05
C ALA A 262 -0.91 -28.34 -10.04
N LEU A 263 -0.28 -28.12 -11.20
CA LEU A 263 -0.03 -29.15 -12.21
C LEU A 263 0.86 -30.27 -11.70
N ARG A 264 1.98 -29.94 -11.02
CA ARG A 264 2.87 -30.96 -10.43
C ARG A 264 2.21 -31.78 -9.33
N ARG A 265 1.32 -31.17 -8.54
CA ARG A 265 0.52 -31.89 -7.53
C ARG A 265 -0.47 -32.83 -8.21
N LEU A 266 -1.16 -32.36 -9.26
CA LEU A 266 -2.08 -33.19 -10.05
C LEU A 266 -1.35 -34.38 -10.68
N GLU A 267 -0.17 -34.17 -11.26
CA GLU A 267 0.66 -35.23 -11.82
C GLU A 267 1.03 -36.26 -10.75
N ARG A 268 1.47 -35.83 -9.57
CA ARG A 268 1.80 -36.73 -8.45
C ARG A 268 0.59 -37.52 -7.95
N ASP A 269 -0.56 -36.87 -7.80
CA ASP A 269 -1.78 -37.53 -7.30
C ASP A 269 -2.34 -38.54 -8.30
N ILE A 270 -2.19 -38.30 -9.60
CA ILE A 270 -2.51 -39.26 -10.67
C ILE A 270 -1.53 -40.45 -10.67
N HIS A 271 -0.24 -40.20 -10.42
CA HIS A 271 0.78 -41.25 -10.41
C HIS A 271 0.73 -42.12 -9.14
N ASP A 272 0.54 -41.54 -7.96
CA ASP A 272 0.65 -42.32 -6.71
C ASP A 272 -0.63 -43.09 -6.36
N GLY A 273 -1.84 -42.57 -6.67
CA GLY A 273 -3.10 -43.18 -6.26
C GLY A 273 -3.60 -44.27 -7.22
N PRO A 274 -4.09 -43.89 -8.42
CA PRO A 274 -4.63 -44.81 -9.42
C PRO A 274 -3.67 -45.94 -9.81
N GLN A 275 -2.38 -45.62 -9.96
CA GLN A 275 -1.37 -46.57 -10.42
C GLN A 275 -1.11 -47.69 -9.39
N GLN A 276 -1.05 -47.37 -8.09
CA GLN A 276 -0.91 -48.38 -7.03
C GLN A 276 -2.12 -49.30 -6.91
N ARG A 277 -3.34 -48.77 -7.09
CA ARG A 277 -4.56 -49.60 -7.05
C ARG A 277 -4.72 -50.47 -8.29
N LEU A 278 -4.31 -50.00 -9.47
CA LEU A 278 -4.29 -50.82 -10.69
C LEU A 278 -3.33 -52.01 -10.56
N VAL A 279 -2.15 -51.79 -9.94
CA VAL A 279 -1.22 -52.89 -9.62
C VAL A 279 -1.86 -53.89 -8.65
N ARG A 280 -2.55 -53.41 -7.61
CA ARG A 280 -3.26 -54.29 -6.66
C ARG A 280 -4.39 -55.07 -7.33
N LEU A 281 -5.15 -54.46 -8.23
CA LEU A 281 -6.19 -55.12 -9.01
C LEU A 281 -5.62 -56.24 -9.90
N GLN A 282 -4.46 -56.01 -10.54
CA GLN A 282 -3.76 -57.05 -11.31
C GLN A 282 -3.36 -58.24 -10.42
N MET A 283 -2.89 -57.97 -9.19
CA MET A 283 -2.56 -59.02 -8.23
C MET A 283 -3.80 -59.82 -7.77
N ASP A 284 -4.91 -59.14 -7.50
CA ASP A 284 -6.18 -59.76 -7.10
C ASP A 284 -6.74 -60.66 -8.22
N LEU A 285 -6.65 -60.23 -9.48
CA LEU A 285 -7.03 -61.01 -10.67
C LEU A 285 -6.13 -62.26 -10.85
N ALA A 286 -4.81 -62.13 -10.66
CA ALA A 286 -3.91 -63.27 -10.72
C ALA A 286 -4.11 -64.27 -9.55
N ALA A 287 -4.60 -63.81 -8.40
CA ALA A 287 -5.00 -64.68 -7.29
C ALA A 287 -6.32 -65.42 -7.58
N LEU A 288 -7.26 -64.74 -8.25
CA LEU A 288 -8.51 -65.29 -8.73
C LEU A 288 -8.29 -66.45 -9.72
N GLU A 289 -7.46 -66.24 -10.75
CA GLU A 289 -7.15 -67.26 -11.78
C GLU A 289 -6.58 -68.53 -11.13
N ARG A 290 -5.61 -68.38 -10.22
CA ARG A 290 -5.01 -69.51 -9.50
C ARG A 290 -6.00 -70.26 -8.60
N ARG A 291 -6.95 -69.57 -7.97
CA ARG A 291 -7.99 -70.21 -7.14
C ARG A 291 -9.01 -70.95 -8.00
N ALA A 292 -9.42 -70.36 -9.13
CA ALA A 292 -10.33 -70.99 -10.08
C ALA A 292 -9.76 -72.29 -10.65
N GLU A 293 -8.46 -72.32 -10.97
CA GLU A 293 -7.76 -73.53 -11.43
C GLU A 293 -7.70 -74.64 -10.37
N SER A 294 -7.70 -74.27 -9.08
CA SER A 294 -7.66 -75.23 -7.96
C SER A 294 -9.02 -75.85 -7.60
N GLY A 295 -10.11 -75.42 -8.23
CA GLY A 295 -11.46 -75.97 -8.03
C GLY A 295 -12.26 -75.40 -6.86
N ASP A 296 -11.71 -74.43 -6.12
CA ASP A 296 -12.38 -73.76 -5.00
C ASP A 296 -13.25 -72.58 -5.50
N THR A 297 -14.48 -72.93 -5.89
CA THR A 297 -15.41 -72.02 -6.56
C THR A 297 -15.97 -70.93 -5.65
N ASP A 298 -16.12 -71.18 -4.36
CA ASP A 298 -16.64 -70.19 -3.39
C ASP A 298 -15.58 -69.12 -3.07
N ALA A 299 -14.32 -69.53 -2.82
CA ALA A 299 -13.22 -68.60 -2.58
C ALA A 299 -12.90 -67.76 -3.83
N ALA A 300 -13.02 -68.35 -5.03
CA ALA A 300 -12.90 -67.60 -6.29
C ALA A 300 -14.04 -66.57 -6.45
N ALA A 301 -15.29 -66.93 -6.13
CA ALA A 301 -16.41 -66.00 -6.21
C ALA A 301 -16.27 -64.80 -5.26
N GLU A 302 -15.66 -64.99 -4.09
CA GLU A 302 -15.38 -63.92 -3.12
C GLU A 302 -14.29 -62.96 -3.61
N LEU A 303 -13.15 -63.49 -4.08
CA LEU A 303 -12.07 -62.71 -4.70
C LEU A 303 -12.55 -61.90 -5.92
N ALA A 304 -13.48 -62.45 -6.71
CA ALA A 304 -14.06 -61.74 -7.85
C ALA A 304 -14.90 -60.53 -7.43
N ARG A 305 -15.63 -60.65 -6.31
CA ARG A 305 -16.42 -59.53 -5.75
C ARG A 305 -15.51 -58.42 -5.23
N ASP A 306 -14.44 -58.78 -4.53
CA ASP A 306 -13.46 -57.82 -3.99
C ASP A 306 -12.69 -57.10 -5.10
N ALA A 307 -12.19 -57.84 -6.10
CA ALA A 307 -11.54 -57.25 -7.26
C ALA A 307 -12.48 -56.28 -8.01
N ARG A 308 -13.76 -56.64 -8.18
CA ARG A 308 -14.76 -55.76 -8.79
C ARG A 308 -15.04 -54.51 -7.94
N GLY A 309 -15.00 -54.63 -6.61
CA GLY A 309 -15.08 -53.50 -5.68
C GLY A 309 -13.88 -52.55 -5.79
N HIS A 310 -12.66 -53.10 -5.82
CA HIS A 310 -11.42 -52.34 -6.00
C HIS A 310 -11.37 -51.63 -7.36
N ALA A 311 -11.80 -52.29 -8.44
CA ALA A 311 -11.89 -51.70 -9.78
C ALA A 311 -12.87 -50.52 -9.82
N LYS A 312 -14.03 -50.65 -9.18
CA LYS A 312 -15.03 -49.58 -9.08
C LYS A 312 -14.49 -48.37 -8.30
N ALA A 313 -13.87 -48.60 -7.15
CA ALA A 313 -13.28 -47.54 -6.34
C ALA A 313 -12.16 -46.79 -7.09
N ALA A 314 -11.29 -47.51 -7.82
CA ALA A 314 -10.26 -46.88 -8.64
C ALA A 314 -10.84 -46.03 -9.78
N LEU A 315 -11.94 -46.48 -10.41
CA LEU A 315 -12.65 -45.74 -11.46
C LEU A 315 -13.32 -44.46 -10.93
N ASP A 316 -13.90 -44.51 -9.74
CA ASP A 316 -14.53 -43.36 -9.10
C ASP A 316 -13.49 -42.30 -8.69
N GLU A 317 -12.30 -42.75 -8.25
CA GLU A 317 -11.17 -41.87 -7.89
C GLU A 317 -10.50 -41.26 -9.13
N LEU A 318 -10.32 -42.03 -10.21
CA LEU A 318 -9.88 -41.52 -11.52
C LEU A 318 -10.88 -40.53 -12.11
N ARG A 319 -12.19 -40.75 -11.93
CA ARG A 319 -13.22 -39.78 -12.33
C ARG A 319 -13.13 -38.51 -11.52
N ALA A 320 -12.90 -38.59 -10.21
CA ALA A 320 -12.73 -37.42 -9.35
C ALA A 320 -11.47 -36.61 -9.69
N LEU A 321 -10.38 -37.29 -10.08
CA LEU A 321 -9.13 -36.65 -10.54
C LEU A 321 -9.28 -36.03 -11.95
N SER A 322 -9.87 -36.77 -12.90
CA SER A 322 -10.05 -36.33 -14.29
C SER A 322 -11.06 -35.19 -14.43
N SER A 323 -12.05 -35.10 -13.55
CA SER A 323 -13.03 -34.03 -13.63
C SER A 323 -12.46 -32.71 -13.13
N GLY A 324 -11.40 -32.69 -12.32
CA GLY A 324 -10.85 -31.46 -11.74
C GLY A 324 -11.94 -30.56 -11.13
N VAL A 325 -13.07 -31.15 -10.73
CA VAL A 325 -14.38 -30.54 -10.49
C VAL A 325 -15.04 -31.40 -9.42
N ALA A 326 -15.74 -30.73 -8.51
CA ALA A 326 -16.48 -31.30 -7.40
C ALA A 326 -17.17 -32.65 -7.71
N PRO A 327 -17.38 -33.52 -6.69
CA PRO A 327 -18.01 -34.82 -6.88
C PRO A 327 -19.30 -34.69 -7.72
N PRO A 328 -19.62 -35.66 -8.60
CA PRO A 328 -20.87 -35.64 -9.38
C PRO A 328 -22.11 -35.40 -8.50
N LEU A 329 -22.08 -35.86 -7.26
CA LEU A 329 -23.13 -35.63 -6.27
C LEU A 329 -23.35 -34.14 -5.94
N LEU A 330 -22.29 -33.32 -5.91
CA LEU A 330 -22.41 -31.87 -5.70
C LEU A 330 -23.07 -31.18 -6.90
N GLN A 331 -22.80 -31.68 -8.11
CA GLN A 331 -23.40 -31.19 -9.35
C GLN A 331 -24.89 -31.56 -9.45
N ASP A 332 -25.22 -32.81 -9.14
CA ASP A 332 -26.55 -33.36 -9.37
C ASP A 332 -27.53 -33.09 -8.21
N ARG A 333 -27.01 -32.96 -6.97
CA ARG A 333 -27.84 -32.90 -5.74
C ARG A 333 -27.51 -31.76 -4.77
N GLY A 334 -26.58 -30.87 -5.12
CA GLY A 334 -26.26 -29.70 -4.31
C GLY A 334 -25.32 -29.97 -3.13
N LEU A 335 -24.97 -28.90 -2.43
CA LEU A 335 -24.02 -28.89 -1.32
C LEU A 335 -24.51 -29.68 -0.12
N ALA A 336 -25.80 -29.57 0.24
CA ALA A 336 -26.34 -30.28 1.38
C ALA A 336 -26.17 -31.81 1.25
N ALA A 337 -26.57 -32.37 0.10
CA ALA A 337 -26.43 -33.80 -0.17
C ALA A 337 -24.97 -34.25 -0.26
N ALA A 338 -24.09 -33.39 -0.81
CA ALA A 338 -22.66 -33.69 -0.90
C ALA A 338 -21.98 -33.74 0.48
N LEU A 339 -22.34 -32.83 1.39
CA LEU A 339 -21.84 -32.81 2.76
C LEU A 339 -22.36 -34.01 3.59
N ASP A 340 -23.60 -34.43 3.36
CA ASP A 340 -24.19 -35.61 4.01
C ASP A 340 -23.52 -36.92 3.57
N ALA A 341 -23.22 -37.06 2.27
CA ALA A 341 -22.46 -38.19 1.76
C ALA A 341 -21.02 -38.22 2.28
N LEU A 342 -20.38 -37.04 2.40
CA LEU A 342 -19.06 -36.91 2.99
C LEU A 342 -19.05 -37.32 4.47
N ALA A 343 -20.08 -36.95 5.22
CA ALA A 343 -20.27 -37.37 6.60
C ALA A 343 -20.47 -38.88 6.73
N THR A 344 -21.28 -39.49 5.86
CA THR A 344 -21.54 -40.95 5.83
C THR A 344 -20.28 -41.76 5.52
N GLY A 345 -19.38 -41.22 4.68
CA GLY A 345 -18.11 -41.87 4.34
C GLY A 345 -16.99 -41.68 5.37
N SER A 346 -17.22 -40.89 6.42
CA SER A 346 -16.21 -40.61 7.45
C SER A 346 -16.06 -41.79 8.43
N PRO A 347 -14.84 -42.12 8.89
CA PRO A 347 -14.63 -43.09 9.97
C PRO A 347 -15.02 -42.55 11.35
N LEU A 348 -15.31 -41.25 11.48
CA LEU A 348 -15.83 -40.61 12.70
C LEU A 348 -17.34 -40.47 12.62
N TRP A 349 -18.02 -40.45 13.77
CA TRP A 349 -19.44 -40.11 13.81
C TRP A 349 -19.63 -38.62 13.50
N VAL A 350 -20.22 -38.30 12.35
CA VAL A 350 -20.43 -36.91 11.91
C VAL A 350 -21.90 -36.53 12.01
N GLN A 351 -22.22 -35.57 12.87
CA GLN A 351 -23.55 -34.95 12.94
C GLN A 351 -23.62 -33.79 11.96
N VAL A 352 -24.53 -33.85 10.99
CA VAL A 352 -24.68 -32.85 9.92
C VAL A 352 -25.93 -32.00 10.17
N GLU A 353 -25.73 -30.69 10.21
CA GLU A 353 -26.78 -29.68 10.38
C GLU A 353 -26.62 -28.63 9.27
N VAL A 354 -27.33 -28.82 8.16
CA VAL A 354 -27.29 -27.91 7.00
C VAL A 354 -28.63 -27.24 6.81
N ASP A 355 -28.65 -25.91 6.68
CA ASP A 355 -29.86 -25.15 6.35
C ASP A 355 -30.38 -25.62 4.97
N PRO A 356 -31.65 -26.07 4.86
CA PRO A 356 -32.23 -26.57 3.60
C PRO A 356 -32.26 -25.55 2.45
N ALA A 357 -32.07 -24.26 2.74
CA ALA A 357 -32.03 -23.21 1.74
C ALA A 357 -30.61 -22.96 1.17
N VAL A 358 -29.57 -23.62 1.68
CA VAL A 358 -28.18 -23.40 1.27
C VAL A 358 -27.99 -23.58 -0.24
N ASP A 359 -28.49 -24.68 -0.81
CA ASP A 359 -28.30 -25.00 -2.24
C ASP A 359 -28.91 -23.97 -3.19
N ARG A 360 -29.94 -23.24 -2.73
CA ARG A 360 -30.57 -22.15 -3.50
C ARG A 360 -29.86 -20.81 -3.35
N ALA A 361 -29.05 -20.65 -2.32
CA ALA A 361 -28.43 -19.37 -1.96
C ALA A 361 -26.96 -19.25 -2.38
N VAL A 362 -26.30 -20.37 -2.68
CA VAL A 362 -24.86 -20.42 -2.98
C VAL A 362 -24.61 -20.63 -4.47
N SER A 363 -23.58 -19.98 -5.01
CA SER A 363 -23.10 -20.31 -6.37
C SER A 363 -22.40 -21.67 -6.38
N GLN A 364 -22.29 -22.28 -7.55
CA GLN A 364 -21.56 -23.54 -7.74
C GLN A 364 -20.09 -23.45 -7.31
N GLU A 365 -19.46 -22.29 -7.52
CA GLU A 365 -18.08 -22.01 -7.09
C GLU A 365 -17.94 -21.99 -5.56
N VAL A 366 -18.87 -21.32 -4.87
CA VAL A 366 -18.92 -21.29 -3.40
C VAL A 366 -19.19 -22.69 -2.87
N ALA A 367 -20.16 -23.41 -3.43
CA ALA A 367 -20.50 -24.77 -3.03
C ALA A 367 -19.30 -25.71 -3.15
N ARG A 368 -18.60 -25.66 -4.28
CA ARG A 368 -17.39 -26.46 -4.52
C ARG A 368 -16.30 -26.17 -3.49
N THR A 369 -16.03 -24.90 -3.25
CA THR A 369 -14.97 -24.48 -2.32
C THR A 369 -15.30 -24.91 -0.90
N VAL A 370 -16.55 -24.74 -0.45
CA VAL A 370 -17.03 -25.18 0.86
C VAL A 370 -16.92 -26.69 1.03
N TYR A 371 -17.32 -27.47 0.03
CA TYR A 371 -17.19 -28.93 0.06
C TYR A 371 -15.74 -29.35 0.34
N PHE A 372 -14.76 -28.78 -0.37
CA PHE A 372 -13.36 -29.12 -0.17
C PHE A 372 -12.81 -28.65 1.18
N ILE A 373 -13.25 -27.49 1.66
CA ILE A 373 -12.89 -27.03 3.01
C ILE A 373 -13.38 -28.04 4.05
N VAL A 374 -14.64 -28.47 3.98
CA VAL A 374 -15.20 -29.42 4.94
C VAL A 374 -14.51 -30.78 4.85
N ALA A 375 -14.24 -31.28 3.64
CA ALA A 375 -13.53 -32.55 3.43
C ALA A 375 -12.12 -32.54 4.05
N GLU A 376 -11.37 -31.44 3.86
CA GLU A 376 -10.05 -31.28 4.45
C GLU A 376 -10.12 -31.19 5.98
N LEU A 377 -11.11 -30.48 6.52
CA LEU A 377 -11.31 -30.36 7.97
C LEU A 377 -11.68 -31.69 8.63
N ILE A 378 -12.57 -32.48 8.00
CA ILE A 378 -12.89 -33.84 8.47
C ILE A 378 -11.64 -34.73 8.39
N THR A 379 -10.87 -34.65 7.30
CA THR A 379 -9.62 -35.41 7.14
C THR A 379 -8.60 -35.05 8.23
N ASN A 380 -8.47 -33.77 8.56
CA ASN A 380 -7.61 -33.31 9.64
C ASN A 380 -8.08 -33.83 11.00
N ALA A 381 -9.39 -33.83 11.25
CA ALA A 381 -9.95 -34.43 12.47
C ALA A 381 -9.58 -35.91 12.56
N VAL A 382 -9.79 -36.69 11.50
CA VAL A 382 -9.44 -38.13 11.45
C VAL A 382 -7.96 -38.38 11.75
N LYS A 383 -7.06 -37.60 11.14
CA LYS A 383 -5.61 -37.83 11.25
C LYS A 383 -5.00 -37.32 12.56
N HIS A 384 -5.52 -36.22 13.12
CA HIS A 384 -4.79 -35.45 14.13
C HIS A 384 -5.54 -35.29 15.46
N SER A 385 -6.86 -35.32 15.48
CA SER A 385 -7.63 -34.93 16.68
C SER A 385 -7.73 -36.04 17.74
N GLY A 386 -7.77 -37.31 17.32
CA GLY A 386 -8.19 -38.41 18.20
C GLY A 386 -9.66 -38.32 18.66
N ALA A 387 -10.48 -37.52 17.96
CA ALA A 387 -11.91 -37.36 18.20
C ALA A 387 -12.68 -38.66 17.99
N THR A 388 -13.85 -38.76 18.60
CA THR A 388 -14.86 -39.81 18.33
C THR A 388 -16.02 -39.28 17.50
N GLY A 389 -16.18 -37.97 17.40
CA GLY A 389 -17.21 -37.35 16.60
C GLY A 389 -16.92 -35.92 16.16
N VAL A 390 -17.64 -35.50 15.12
CA VAL A 390 -17.55 -34.18 14.50
C VAL A 390 -18.96 -33.61 14.32
N THR A 391 -19.15 -32.33 14.61
CA THR A 391 -20.36 -31.60 14.25
C THR A 391 -20.06 -30.70 13.06
N LEU A 392 -20.80 -30.88 11.98
CA LEU A 392 -20.78 -30.05 10.79
C LEU A 392 -22.03 -29.17 10.77
N ARG A 393 -21.86 -27.85 10.75
CA ARG A 393 -22.95 -26.87 10.60
C ARG A 393 -22.75 -26.03 9.36
N ALA A 394 -23.79 -25.83 8.56
CA ALA A 394 -23.81 -24.85 7.49
C ALA A 394 -25.12 -24.06 7.55
N SER A 395 -25.04 -22.75 7.81
CA SER A 395 -26.20 -21.89 8.03
C SER A 395 -26.10 -20.57 7.27
N LEU A 396 -27.23 -20.03 6.84
CA LEU A 396 -27.30 -18.75 6.13
C LEU A 396 -27.62 -17.60 7.10
N ARG A 397 -26.77 -16.56 7.12
CA ARG A 397 -27.10 -15.27 7.76
C ARG A 397 -27.95 -14.42 6.81
N ARG A 398 -29.09 -13.94 7.29
CA ARG A 398 -30.07 -13.19 6.50
C ARG A 398 -30.20 -11.75 6.98
N THR A 399 -30.53 -10.83 6.08
CA THR A 399 -30.96 -9.47 6.44
C THR A 399 -32.35 -9.48 7.08
N ALA A 400 -32.79 -8.34 7.61
CA ALA A 400 -34.19 -8.15 8.05
C ALA A 400 -35.22 -8.38 6.94
N ALA A 401 -34.82 -8.25 5.66
CA ALA A 401 -35.65 -8.54 4.49
C ALA A 401 -35.62 -10.02 4.07
N GLY A 402 -34.95 -10.89 4.83
CA GLY A 402 -34.87 -12.34 4.57
C GLY A 402 -33.83 -12.76 3.53
N THR A 403 -33.11 -11.81 2.92
CA THR A 403 -32.09 -12.09 1.90
C THR A 403 -30.82 -12.67 2.52
N PRO A 404 -30.29 -13.81 2.01
CA PRO A 404 -29.05 -14.38 2.51
C PRO A 404 -27.87 -13.47 2.15
N THR A 405 -27.00 -13.21 3.12
CA THR A 405 -25.83 -12.31 2.99
C THR A 405 -24.53 -13.04 3.21
N HIS A 406 -24.52 -14.09 4.04
CA HIS A 406 -23.35 -14.88 4.32
C HIS A 406 -23.75 -16.34 4.49
N LEU A 407 -22.85 -17.23 4.09
CA LEU A 407 -22.84 -18.64 4.47
C LEU A 407 -21.81 -18.82 5.59
N ASP A 408 -22.25 -19.34 6.72
CA ASP A 408 -21.39 -19.72 7.83
C ASP A 408 -21.28 -21.24 7.88
N VAL A 409 -20.06 -21.75 7.82
CA VAL A 409 -19.77 -23.18 7.87
C VAL A 409 -18.85 -23.44 9.05
N TRP A 410 -19.18 -24.42 9.89
CA TRP A 410 -18.40 -24.80 11.06
C TRP A 410 -18.19 -26.31 11.10
N VAL A 411 -16.96 -26.72 11.36
CA VAL A 411 -16.57 -28.10 11.65
C VAL A 411 -15.96 -28.13 13.04
N VAL A 412 -16.59 -28.86 13.96
CA VAL A 412 -16.19 -28.94 15.37
C VAL A 412 -15.95 -30.39 15.75
N ASP A 413 -14.71 -30.75 16.07
CA ASP A 413 -14.38 -32.09 16.57
C ASP A 413 -14.23 -32.11 18.09
N ASN A 414 -14.56 -33.24 18.71
CA ASN A 414 -14.45 -33.45 20.16
C ASN A 414 -13.08 -34.01 20.59
N GLY A 415 -12.03 -33.80 19.78
CA GLY A 415 -10.70 -34.34 20.02
C GLY A 415 -9.85 -33.46 20.95
N ARG A 416 -8.55 -33.70 20.94
CA ARG A 416 -7.58 -33.14 21.91
C ARG A 416 -7.22 -31.66 21.74
N GLY A 417 -7.69 -31.00 20.68
CA GLY A 417 -7.31 -29.61 20.36
C GLY A 417 -5.84 -29.43 19.96
N GLY A 418 -5.37 -28.18 19.95
CA GLY A 418 -3.98 -27.81 19.63
C GLY A 418 -3.69 -27.47 18.16
N ALA A 419 -4.72 -27.24 17.34
CA ALA A 419 -4.53 -26.81 15.95
C ALA A 419 -4.15 -25.32 15.86
N ALA A 420 -3.10 -25.01 15.11
CA ALA A 420 -2.63 -23.65 14.86
C ALA A 420 -2.35 -23.42 13.36
N ILE A 421 -2.56 -22.18 12.90
CA ILE A 421 -2.24 -21.78 11.52
C ILE A 421 -0.74 -21.50 11.46
N THR A 422 0.02 -22.42 10.86
CA THR A 422 1.48 -22.32 10.67
C THR A 422 1.81 -22.30 9.19
N SER A 423 2.81 -21.50 8.81
CA SER A 423 3.26 -21.38 7.41
C SER A 423 3.59 -22.75 6.79
N GLY A 424 3.08 -22.99 5.58
CA GLY A 424 3.33 -24.23 4.81
C GLY A 424 2.49 -25.45 5.23
N HIS A 425 1.51 -25.30 6.13
CA HIS A 425 0.65 -26.40 6.60
C HIS A 425 -0.79 -26.28 6.08
N GLY A 426 -1.58 -27.37 6.19
CA GLY A 426 -2.92 -27.48 5.57
C GLY A 426 -3.92 -26.36 5.91
N LEU A 427 -3.93 -25.86 7.14
CA LEU A 427 -4.85 -24.78 7.57
C LEU A 427 -4.55 -23.42 6.92
N GLU A 428 -3.29 -23.16 6.54
CA GLU A 428 -2.92 -21.94 5.81
C GLU A 428 -3.51 -21.98 4.39
N GLY A 429 -3.43 -23.14 3.73
CA GLY A 429 -4.06 -23.34 2.42
C GLY A 429 -5.58 -23.19 2.45
N LEU A 430 -6.24 -23.57 3.56
CA LEU A 430 -7.67 -23.32 3.74
C LEU A 430 -7.98 -21.83 3.91
N ARG A 431 -7.14 -21.09 4.63
CA ARG A 431 -7.27 -19.64 4.84
C ARG A 431 -7.17 -18.88 3.52
N GLU A 432 -6.21 -19.22 2.67
CA GLU A 432 -6.04 -18.62 1.33
C GLU A 432 -7.26 -18.89 0.43
N ARG A 433 -7.79 -20.12 0.42
CA ARG A 433 -8.99 -20.46 -0.37
C ARG A 433 -10.23 -19.69 0.08
N VAL A 434 -10.43 -19.55 1.40
CA VAL A 434 -11.54 -18.77 1.95
C VAL A 434 -11.38 -17.28 1.62
N ALA A 435 -10.16 -16.74 1.67
CA ALA A 435 -9.87 -15.37 1.29
C ALA A 435 -10.15 -15.10 -0.20
N GLY A 436 -9.95 -16.09 -1.07
CA GLY A 436 -10.33 -16.02 -2.49
C GLY A 436 -11.82 -15.77 -2.72
N LEU A 437 -12.68 -16.27 -1.83
CA LEU A 437 -14.13 -15.98 -1.82
C LEU A 437 -14.49 -14.71 -1.03
N ARG A 438 -13.50 -13.87 -0.69
CA ARG A 438 -13.65 -12.70 0.20
C ARG A 438 -14.18 -13.07 1.59
N GLY A 439 -14.02 -14.32 1.99
CA GLY A 439 -14.44 -14.84 3.28
C GLY A 439 -13.35 -14.74 4.35
N VAL A 440 -13.71 -15.14 5.57
CA VAL A 440 -12.79 -15.18 6.72
C VAL A 440 -12.84 -16.58 7.35
N LEU A 441 -11.67 -17.18 7.56
CA LEU A 441 -11.50 -18.43 8.30
C LEU A 441 -11.21 -18.14 9.78
N VAL A 442 -11.91 -18.82 10.68
CA VAL A 442 -11.76 -18.71 12.14
C VAL A 442 -11.35 -20.08 12.68
N VAL A 443 -10.30 -20.12 13.49
CA VAL A 443 -9.81 -21.35 14.13
C VAL A 443 -9.74 -21.14 15.63
N THR A 444 -10.31 -22.05 16.41
CA THR A 444 -10.24 -22.06 17.87
C THR A 444 -9.97 -23.49 18.32
N SER A 445 -8.80 -23.74 18.91
CA SER A 445 -8.36 -25.09 19.27
C SER A 445 -7.50 -25.05 20.54
N PRO A 446 -8.09 -24.80 21.72
CA PRO A 446 -7.37 -24.85 22.98
C PRO A 446 -6.72 -26.22 23.21
N VAL A 447 -5.58 -26.25 23.90
CA VAL A 447 -4.95 -27.51 24.31
C VAL A 447 -5.90 -28.26 25.26
N GLY A 448 -6.28 -29.49 24.91
CA GLY A 448 -7.31 -30.26 25.62
C GLY A 448 -8.66 -30.31 24.90
N GLY A 449 -8.85 -29.51 23.85
CA GLY A 449 -10.03 -29.57 22.96
C GLY A 449 -11.25 -28.78 23.45
N PRO A 450 -12.30 -28.69 22.61
CA PRO A 450 -12.41 -29.19 21.23
C PRO A 450 -11.62 -28.35 20.20
N THR A 451 -11.53 -28.83 18.94
CA THR A 451 -11.12 -27.98 17.80
C THR A 451 -12.35 -27.51 17.05
N SER A 452 -12.46 -26.20 16.84
CA SER A 452 -13.53 -25.56 16.08
C SER A 452 -12.93 -24.74 14.95
N VAL A 453 -13.26 -25.09 13.71
CA VAL A 453 -12.87 -24.33 12.53
C VAL A 453 -14.12 -23.87 11.79
N GLY A 454 -14.21 -22.56 11.56
CA GLY A 454 -15.33 -21.91 10.90
C GLY A 454 -14.90 -21.09 9.69
N ALA A 455 -15.77 -20.96 8.70
CA ALA A 455 -15.62 -20.08 7.56
C ALA A 455 -16.87 -19.18 7.42
N HIS A 456 -16.64 -17.88 7.31
CA HIS A 456 -17.67 -16.88 7.00
C HIS A 456 -17.50 -16.43 5.56
N ILE A 457 -18.44 -16.79 4.68
CA ILE A 457 -18.33 -16.51 3.24
C ILE A 457 -19.44 -15.53 2.86
N PRO A 458 -19.10 -14.33 2.33
CA PRO A 458 -20.12 -13.41 1.84
C PRO A 458 -20.81 -13.97 0.60
N LEU A 459 -22.13 -13.86 0.56
CA LEU A 459 -22.95 -14.22 -0.59
C LEU A 459 -23.31 -12.94 -1.34
N THR A 460 -22.83 -12.83 -2.57
CA THR A 460 -23.33 -11.83 -3.50
C THR A 460 -24.71 -12.28 -3.96
N ALA A 461 -25.68 -11.36 -4.03
CA ALA A 461 -27.00 -11.69 -4.57
C ALA A 461 -26.82 -12.30 -5.97
N LEU A 462 -27.22 -13.57 -6.12
CA LEU A 462 -27.32 -14.18 -7.43
C LEU A 462 -28.37 -13.38 -8.22
N PRO A 463 -28.07 -12.95 -9.46
CA PRO A 463 -29.02 -12.20 -10.29
C PRO A 463 -30.27 -13.01 -10.63
#